data_AF-A0A163A3M4-F1
#
_entry.id   AF-A0A163A3M4-F1
#
_cell.length_a   1.000
_cell.length_b   1.000
_cell.length_c   1.000
_cell.angle_alpha   90.00
_cell.angle_beta   90.00
_cell.angle_gamma   90.00
#
_symmetry.space_group_name_H-M   'P 1'
#
loop_
_entity.id
_entity.type
_entity.pdbx_description
1 polymer ?
#
loop_
_entity_poly.entity_id
_entity_poly.type
_entity_poly.pdbx_seq_one_letter_code
_entity_poly.pdbx_strand_id
1 'polypeptide(L)'
;MPTPLDRATSQRVGDFWSWNLIYVAPFFAFAALVTGVAAWSIWGQDLFPSSDPTGDPDTWTHDQCIAWLNHRNLHPSPLATTAELLERIKANLRVARDGNYGATGRQN
;
A
#
# COMPACT_ATOMS: atom_id res chain seq x y z
N MET A 1 -66.17 -7.42 -4.40
CA MET A 1 -65.79 -6.49 -3.32
C MET A 1 -64.82 -7.22 -2.40
N PRO A 2 -63.56 -6.75 -2.24
CA PRO A 2 -62.61 -7.40 -1.34
C PRO A 2 -63.14 -7.28 0.08
N THR A 3 -63.28 -8.42 0.75
CA THR A 3 -63.79 -8.47 2.12
C THR A 3 -62.75 -7.93 3.09
N PRO A 4 -63.16 -7.48 4.30
CA PRO A 4 -62.20 -7.07 5.33
C PRO A 4 -61.14 -8.14 5.65
N LEU A 5 -61.48 -9.42 5.47
CA LEU A 5 -60.56 -10.55 5.63
C LEU A 5 -59.53 -10.63 4.49
N ASP A 6 -59.93 -10.34 3.24
CA ASP A 6 -59.02 -10.29 2.09
C ASP A 6 -57.98 -9.16 2.26
N ARG A 7 -58.38 -8.04 2.88
CA ARG A 7 -57.46 -6.93 3.19
C ARG A 7 -56.52 -7.26 4.34
N ALA A 8 -57.01 -7.88 5.41
CA ALA A 8 -56.18 -8.27 6.56
C ALA A 8 -55.15 -9.36 6.20
N THR A 9 -55.50 -10.25 5.28
CA THR A 9 -54.59 -11.30 4.77
C THR A 9 -53.54 -10.71 3.84
N SER A 10 -53.91 -9.74 2.98
CA SER A 10 -52.97 -9.07 2.08
C SER A 10 -51.97 -8.15 2.81
N GLN A 11 -52.36 -7.52 3.92
CA GLN A 11 -51.47 -6.69 4.75
C GLN A 11 -50.35 -7.49 5.43
N ARG A 12 -50.65 -8.67 6.00
CA ARG A 12 -49.64 -9.50 6.68
C ARG A 12 -48.57 -10.05 5.74
N VAL A 13 -48.91 -10.32 4.48
CA VAL A 13 -47.98 -10.88 3.49
C VAL A 13 -46.98 -9.81 2.98
N GLY A 14 -47.36 -8.53 2.97
CA GLY A 14 -46.47 -7.42 2.59
C GLY A 14 -45.43 -7.06 3.66
N ASP A 15 -45.75 -7.28 4.93
CA ASP A 15 -44.92 -6.80 6.03
C ASP A 15 -43.77 -7.75 6.39
N PHE A 16 -43.91 -9.07 6.23
CA PHE A 16 -42.87 -10.04 6.60
C PHE A 16 -41.58 -9.94 5.76
N TRP A 17 -41.65 -9.38 4.54
CA TRP A 17 -40.49 -9.14 3.67
C TRP A 17 -39.75 -7.83 3.96
N SER A 18 -40.30 -6.94 4.81
CA SER A 18 -39.78 -5.58 5.02
C SER A 18 -38.77 -5.47 6.18
N TRP A 19 -38.84 -6.36 7.19
CA TRP A 19 -38.06 -6.20 8.43
C TRP A 19 -36.59 -6.65 8.35
N ASN A 20 -36.15 -7.30 7.26
CA ASN A 20 -34.75 -7.74 7.07
C ASN A 20 -33.92 -6.83 6.14
N LEU A 21 -34.56 -5.96 5.36
CA LEU A 21 -33.89 -5.19 4.30
C LEU A 21 -33.02 -4.04 4.85
N ILE A 22 -33.38 -3.48 6.00
CA ILE A 22 -32.70 -2.35 6.63
C ILE A 22 -31.32 -2.75 7.20
N TYR A 23 -31.15 -4.01 7.62
CA TYR A 23 -29.90 -4.47 8.26
C TYR A 23 -28.94 -5.14 7.27
N VAL A 24 -29.45 -5.68 6.17
CA VAL A 24 -28.67 -6.51 5.24
C VAL A 24 -28.07 -5.70 4.09
N ALA A 25 -28.77 -4.66 3.63
CA ALA A 25 -28.29 -3.77 2.57
C ALA A 25 -26.95 -3.06 2.87
N PRO A 26 -26.71 -2.47 4.06
CA PRO A 26 -25.45 -1.78 4.32
C PRO A 26 -24.24 -2.73 4.35
N PHE A 27 -24.43 -3.97 4.83
CA PHE A 27 -23.38 -4.97 4.86
C PHE A 27 -22.90 -5.33 3.45
N PHE A 28 -23.83 -5.60 2.53
CA PHE A 28 -23.47 -5.94 1.15
C PHE A 28 -22.90 -4.75 0.36
N ALA A 29 -23.38 -3.54 0.61
CA ALA A 29 -22.79 -2.34 0.02
C ALA A 29 -21.33 -2.15 0.44
N PHE A 30 -21.03 -2.33 1.73
CA PHE A 30 -19.65 -2.28 2.24
C PHE A 30 -18.79 -3.41 1.66
N ALA A 31 -19.29 -4.65 1.68
CA ALA A 31 -18.56 -5.80 1.14
C ALA A 31 -18.22 -5.63 -0.35
N ALA A 32 -19.15 -5.09 -1.14
CA ALA A 32 -18.93 -4.79 -2.55
C ALA A 32 -17.84 -3.72 -2.75
N LEU A 33 -17.85 -2.64 -1.96
CA LEU A 33 -16.82 -1.61 -2.02
C LEU A 33 -15.44 -2.15 -1.64
N VAL A 34 -15.34 -2.88 -0.52
CA VAL A 34 -14.06 -3.48 -0.07
C VAL A 34 -13.52 -4.45 -1.11
N THR A 35 -14.38 -5.28 -1.69
CA THR A 35 -13.99 -6.23 -2.74
C THR A 35 -13.51 -5.50 -4.00
N GLY A 36 -14.20 -4.43 -4.40
CA GLY A 36 -13.81 -3.60 -5.55
C GLY A 36 -12.45 -2.93 -5.34
N VAL A 37 -12.22 -2.34 -4.17
CA VAL A 37 -10.93 -1.73 -3.81
C VAL A 37 -9.83 -2.79 -3.76
N ALA A 38 -10.07 -3.94 -3.11
CA ALA A 38 -9.09 -5.02 -3.02
C ALA A 38 -8.70 -5.57 -4.40
N ALA A 39 -9.67 -5.79 -5.29
CA ALA A 39 -9.40 -6.22 -6.67
C ALA A 39 -8.60 -5.16 -7.44
N TRP A 40 -8.92 -3.87 -7.24
CA TRP A 40 -8.17 -2.77 -7.85
C TRP A 40 -6.73 -2.69 -7.32
N SER A 41 -6.51 -2.95 -6.03
CA SER A 41 -5.17 -2.93 -5.45
C SER A 41 -4.25 -4.04 -5.99
N ILE A 42 -4.80 -5.15 -6.50
CA ILE A 42 -4.00 -6.22 -7.13
C ILE A 42 -3.50 -5.81 -8.52
N TRP A 43 -4.26 -5.01 -9.26
CA TRP A 43 -3.96 -4.69 -10.67
C TRP A 43 -3.52 -3.25 -10.93
N GLY A 44 -3.94 -2.30 -10.11
CA GLY A 44 -3.85 -0.87 -10.39
C GLY A 44 -2.76 -0.13 -9.64
N GLN A 45 -2.06 -0.75 -8.68
CA GLN A 45 -1.06 -0.08 -7.85
C GLN A 45 0.09 -1.05 -7.50
N ASP A 46 1.32 -0.55 -7.46
CA ASP A 46 2.39 -1.23 -6.71
C ASP A 46 2.11 -1.02 -5.22
N LEU A 47 1.48 -2.02 -4.59
CA LEU A 47 1.09 -2.00 -3.16
C LEU A 47 2.29 -2.00 -2.21
N PHE A 48 3.44 -2.48 -2.69
CA PHE A 48 4.64 -2.58 -1.90
C PHE A 48 5.61 -1.46 -2.28
N PRO A 49 6.25 -0.81 -1.28
CA PRO A 49 7.39 0.05 -1.55
C PRO A 49 8.39 -0.72 -2.42
N SER A 50 8.92 -0.08 -3.46
CA SER A 50 9.94 -0.71 -4.29
C SER A 50 11.11 -1.16 -3.40
N SER A 51 11.48 -2.44 -3.51
CA SER A 51 12.64 -2.98 -2.81
C SER A 51 13.87 -2.16 -3.16
N ASP A 52 14.76 -1.95 -2.18
CA ASP A 52 16.05 -1.30 -2.41
C ASP A 52 16.74 -1.95 -3.63
N PRO A 53 17.22 -1.15 -4.59
CA PRO A 53 17.83 -1.68 -5.79
C PRO A 53 19.05 -2.54 -5.42
N THR A 54 19.11 -3.76 -5.95
CA THR A 54 20.19 -4.72 -5.70
C THR A 54 21.16 -4.75 -6.88
N GLY A 55 22.47 -4.74 -6.62
CA GLY A 55 23.51 -4.86 -7.65
C GLY A 55 24.41 -3.63 -7.75
N ASP A 56 24.94 -3.38 -8.95
CA ASP A 56 25.83 -2.26 -9.23
C ASP A 56 25.04 -0.95 -9.32
N PRO A 57 25.37 0.10 -8.54
CA PRO A 57 24.67 1.38 -8.58
C PRO A 57 24.63 2.02 -9.97
N ASP A 58 25.60 1.75 -10.85
CA ASP A 58 25.66 2.35 -12.19
C ASP A 58 24.54 1.91 -13.14
N THR A 59 23.80 0.84 -12.80
CA THR A 59 22.66 0.37 -13.59
C THR A 59 21.31 0.83 -13.05
N TRP A 60 21.29 1.53 -11.92
CA TRP A 60 20.06 1.94 -11.26
C TRP A 60 19.39 3.11 -11.97
N THR A 61 18.05 3.12 -11.93
CA THR A 61 17.27 4.25 -12.43
C THR A 61 17.31 5.43 -11.44
N HIS A 62 16.89 6.61 -11.91
CA HIS A 62 16.85 7.81 -11.08
C HIS A 62 16.00 7.62 -9.81
N ASP A 63 14.81 7.02 -9.95
CA ASP A 63 13.89 6.78 -8.84
C ASP A 63 14.47 5.79 -7.83
N GLN A 64 15.18 4.77 -8.30
CA GLN A 64 15.88 3.80 -7.45
C GLN A 64 17.01 4.47 -6.65
N CYS A 65 17.75 5.40 -7.25
CA CYS A 65 18.77 6.17 -6.56
C CYS A 65 18.15 7.03 -5.43
N ILE A 66 17.03 7.69 -5.71
CA ILE A 66 16.29 8.49 -4.72
C ILE A 66 15.76 7.60 -3.59
N ALA A 67 15.14 6.47 -3.94
CA ALA A 67 14.60 5.52 -2.97
C ALA A 67 15.69 5.00 -2.01
N TRP A 68 16.83 4.57 -2.56
CA TRP A 68 17.97 4.05 -1.78
C TRP A 68 18.52 5.09 -0.78
N LEU A 69 18.62 6.36 -1.21
CA LEU A 69 19.10 7.47 -0.38
C LEU A 69 18.07 7.83 0.69
N ASN A 70 16.78 7.86 0.36
CA ASN A 70 15.70 8.12 1.31
C ASN A 70 15.61 7.04 2.39
N HIS A 71 15.75 5.77 2.01
CA HIS A 71 15.73 4.65 2.96
C HIS A 71 16.87 4.74 3.98
N ARG A 72 17.98 5.39 3.62
CA ARG A 72 19.15 5.61 4.48
C ARG A 72 19.19 7.00 5.14
N ASN A 73 18.11 7.77 5.05
CA ASN A 73 18.03 9.15 5.58
C ASN A 73 19.14 10.09 5.03
N LEU A 74 19.57 9.87 3.80
CA LEU A 74 20.59 10.69 3.13
C LEU A 74 20.00 11.90 2.38
N HIS A 75 18.68 12.10 2.50
CA HIS A 75 17.89 13.25 2.04
C HIS A 75 18.41 13.86 0.72
N PRO A 76 18.24 13.16 -0.41
CA PRO A 76 18.66 13.68 -1.71
C PRO A 76 17.91 14.97 -2.05
N SER A 77 18.59 15.88 -2.74
CA SER A 77 17.92 17.04 -3.33
C SER A 77 16.99 16.57 -4.45
N PRO A 78 15.71 17.00 -4.48
CA PRO A 78 14.77 16.61 -5.53
C PRO A 78 15.13 17.19 -6.91
N LEU A 79 16.11 18.09 -6.98
CA LEU A 79 16.65 18.66 -8.22
C LEU A 79 18.00 18.06 -8.64
N ALA A 80 18.54 17.12 -7.85
CA ALA A 80 19.83 16.50 -8.15
C ALA A 80 19.75 15.67 -9.42
N THR A 81 20.80 15.72 -10.24
CA THR A 81 20.89 14.85 -11.42
C THR A 81 21.20 13.41 -11.01
N THR A 82 20.88 12.43 -11.87
CA THR A 82 21.19 11.02 -11.61
C THR A 82 22.68 10.79 -11.33
N ALA A 83 23.57 11.51 -12.01
CA ALA A 83 25.01 11.42 -11.77
C ALA A 83 25.41 11.88 -10.37
N GLU A 84 24.85 13.00 -9.89
CA GLU A 84 25.11 13.51 -8.54
C GLU A 84 24.58 12.54 -7.45
N LEU A 85 23.40 11.96 -7.68
CA LEU A 85 22.85 10.94 -6.80
C LEU A 85 23.75 9.70 -6.74
N LEU A 86 24.26 9.24 -7.88
CA LEU A 86 25.18 8.09 -7.98
C LEU A 86 26.49 8.34 -7.22
N GLU A 87 27.08 9.52 -7.34
CA GLU A 87 28.29 9.87 -6.60
C GLU A 87 28.05 9.79 -5.08
N ARG A 88 26.92 10.32 -4.60
CA ARG A 88 26.53 10.21 -3.18
C ARG A 88 26.31 8.78 -2.75
N ILE A 89 25.67 7.94 -3.58
CA ILE A 89 25.47 6.52 -3.30
C ILE A 89 26.83 5.82 -3.17
N LYS A 90 27.72 6.00 -4.15
CA LYS A 90 29.07 5.41 -4.16
C LYS A 90 29.90 5.85 -2.94
N ALA A 91 29.79 7.10 -2.52
CA ALA A 91 30.45 7.60 -1.31
C ALA A 91 29.97 6.87 -0.05
N ASN A 92 28.66 6.68 0.11
CA ASN A 92 28.07 6.01 1.28
C ASN A 92 28.30 4.48 1.29
N LEU A 93 28.36 3.85 0.11
CA LEU A 93 28.70 2.42 -0.02
C LEU A 93 30.12 2.11 0.49
N ARG A 94 31.08 3.02 0.30
CA ARG A 94 32.46 2.84 0.82
C ARG A 94 32.50 2.87 2.35
N VAL A 95 31.80 3.81 2.98
CA VAL A 95 31.80 3.99 4.44
C VAL A 95 31.27 2.75 5.18
N ALA A 96 30.23 2.09 4.65
CA ALA A 96 29.68 0.87 5.23
C ALA A 96 30.69 -0.29 5.25
N ARG A 97 31.63 -0.34 4.28
CA ARG A 97 32.65 -1.38 4.18
C ARG A 97 33.80 -1.17 5.15
N ASP A 98 34.16 0.08 5.40
CA ASP A 98 35.31 0.43 6.26
C ASP A 98 34.97 0.38 7.76
N GLY A 99 33.70 0.60 8.13
CA GLY A 99 33.25 0.60 9.53
C GLY A 99 33.34 -0.76 10.25
N ASN A 100 33.38 -1.88 9.52
CA ASN A 100 33.36 -3.22 10.12
C ASN A 100 34.76 -3.75 10.52
N TYR A 101 35.83 -3.08 10.10
CA TYR A 101 37.22 -3.45 10.42
C TYR A 101 37.79 -2.68 11.64
N GLY A 102 37.01 -1.79 12.26
CA GLY A 102 37.43 -0.98 13.42
C GLY A 102 36.82 -1.39 14.76
N ALA A 103 35.82 -2.28 14.79
CA ALA A 103 35.05 -2.55 16.02
C ALA A 103 35.57 -3.72 16.88
N THR A 104 36.50 -4.54 16.38
CA THR A 104 37.01 -5.72 17.10
C THR A 104 38.35 -5.50 17.80
N GLY A 105 38.86 -4.26 17.82
CA GLY A 105 40.23 -3.93 18.26
C GLY A 105 40.36 -3.33 19.67
N ARG A 106 39.35 -3.40 20.55
CA ARG A 106 39.45 -2.81 21.89
C ARG A 106 38.58 -3.49 22.94
N GLN A 107 38.87 -4.72 23.31
CA GLN A 107 38.53 -5.25 24.63
C GLN A 107 39.71 -6.06 25.18
N ASN A 108 40.32 -5.44 26.20
CA ASN A 108 41.30 -5.88 27.20
C ASN A 108 41.82 -7.33 27.14
#